data_AF-A0A511ASY0-F1
#
_entry.id   AF-A0A511ASY0-F1
#
_cell.length_a   1.000
_cell.length_b   1.000
_cell.length_c   1.000
_cell.angle_alpha   90.00
_cell.angle_beta   90.00
_cell.angle_gamma   90.00
#
_symmetry.space_group_name_H-M   'P 1'
#
loop_
_entity.id
_entity.type
_entity.pdbx_description
1 polymer ?
#
loop_
_entity_poly.entity_id
_entity_poly.type
_entity_poly.pdbx_seq_one_letter_code
_entity_poly.pdbx_strand_id
1 'polypeptide(L)'
;MIGYVAPKSQKQFARQQKRLGTLNDQVEETYSGHTIVKTYNREEAEIEKFVEQSAKLNESSWKAQFLTGIMMPLVSFARDLGYFGVAIVGGIGVANGTVSLGNVQAFIQYVNQFSQPVRQLANLANTIQVTIASCERVFEVLDEEPMKETESGLAPKENTDYKIEFENVEFGYGEDELLMTDFNLTVKEGEMIAVVGPTGAGKSTLINLLERFYDVKGGSIRYEGIDTRDIERDKLRSKFSMVLQDTWLFNGTIWENLKYGSHEENPSEEDILEAAEAAHVDDFVRRLPDGYDTVLNEEGTNISQGQRQLITIARAFLADPEVLILDEATSSVDTRTEILIQRAMGKLLENRTSFVVAHRLSTIRDADKIIVMNHGDVIETGNHEELMEQEGFYADLYNAQFQSTDEQLQGV
;
A
#
# COMPACT_ATOMS: atom_id res chain seq x y z
N MET A 1 30.11 -38.11 -10.73
CA MET A 1 28.99 -37.83 -11.65
C MET A 1 27.98 -36.86 -11.04
N ILE A 2 27.40 -37.16 -9.87
CA ILE A 2 26.41 -36.29 -9.19
C ILE A 2 26.97 -34.87 -8.94
N GLY A 3 28.19 -34.75 -8.41
CA GLY A 3 28.84 -33.44 -8.17
C GLY A 3 29.16 -32.60 -9.41
N TYR A 4 29.08 -33.16 -10.62
CA TYR A 4 29.27 -32.42 -11.88
C TYR A 4 27.93 -32.00 -12.52
N VAL A 5 26.90 -32.83 -12.39
CA VAL A 5 25.57 -32.58 -12.96
C VAL A 5 24.76 -31.63 -12.08
N ALA A 6 24.84 -31.75 -10.75
CA ALA A 6 24.11 -30.92 -9.79
C ALA A 6 24.33 -29.39 -9.96
N PRO A 7 25.57 -28.85 -9.99
CA PRO A 7 25.78 -27.41 -10.14
C PRO A 7 25.34 -26.89 -11.52
N LYS A 8 25.45 -27.71 -12.57
CA LYS A 8 24.94 -27.36 -13.91
C LYS A 8 23.42 -27.31 -13.93
N SER A 9 22.75 -28.27 -13.27
CA SER A 9 21.30 -28.32 -13.11
C SER A 9 20.80 -27.09 -12.35
N GLN A 10 21.41 -26.75 -11.22
CA GLN A 10 21.05 -25.57 -10.43
C GLN A 10 21.14 -24.26 -11.24
N LYS A 11 22.19 -24.10 -12.07
CA LYS A 11 22.32 -22.93 -12.94
C LYS A 11 21.22 -22.84 -14.00
N GLN A 12 20.77 -23.98 -14.54
CA GLN A 12 19.65 -23.99 -15.50
C GLN A 12 18.31 -23.75 -14.79
N PHE A 13 18.10 -24.27 -13.57
CA PHE A 13 16.93 -23.96 -12.76
C PHE A 13 16.82 -22.47 -12.41
N ALA A 14 17.93 -21.83 -12.02
CA ALA A 14 17.96 -20.39 -11.79
C ALA A 14 17.57 -19.60 -13.06
N ARG A 15 18.05 -20.03 -14.24
CA ARG A 15 17.64 -19.45 -15.54
C ARG A 15 16.17 -19.68 -15.84
N GLN A 16 15.66 -20.89 -15.60
CA GLN A 16 14.26 -21.24 -15.78
C GLN A 16 13.38 -20.34 -14.90
N GLN A 17 13.72 -20.20 -13.61
CA GLN A 17 12.97 -19.37 -12.68
C GLN A 17 12.95 -17.90 -13.11
N LYS A 18 14.10 -17.37 -13.56
CA LYS A 18 14.17 -16.00 -14.09
C LYS A 18 13.29 -15.80 -15.33
N ARG A 19 13.28 -16.78 -16.25
CA ARG A 19 12.43 -16.73 -17.46
C ARG A 19 10.95 -16.87 -17.14
N LEU A 20 10.60 -17.68 -16.13
CA LEU A 20 9.24 -17.83 -15.65
C LEU A 20 8.73 -16.52 -15.06
N GLY A 21 9.57 -15.82 -14.27
CA GLY A 21 9.28 -14.47 -13.76
C GLY A 21 8.94 -13.51 -14.91
N THR A 22 9.85 -13.34 -15.88
CA THR A 22 9.61 -12.45 -17.02
C THR A 22 8.33 -12.78 -17.81
N LEU A 23 7.99 -14.07 -17.95
CA LEU A 23 6.75 -14.47 -18.62
C LEU A 23 5.51 -14.11 -17.77
N ASN A 24 5.56 -14.31 -16.47
CA ASN A 24 4.48 -13.94 -15.56
C ASN A 24 4.29 -12.41 -15.53
N ASP A 25 5.37 -11.64 -15.45
CA ASP A 25 5.34 -10.18 -15.49
C ASP A 25 4.61 -9.69 -16.77
N GLN A 26 4.94 -10.28 -17.93
CA GLN A 26 4.27 -9.96 -19.20
C GLN A 26 2.78 -10.33 -19.18
N VAL A 27 2.43 -11.49 -18.64
CA VAL A 27 1.03 -11.93 -18.53
C VAL A 27 0.25 -10.97 -17.63
N GLU A 28 0.80 -10.59 -16.49
CA GLU A 28 0.19 -9.66 -15.55
C GLU A 28 0.00 -8.27 -16.17
N GLU A 29 1.01 -7.74 -16.87
CA GLU A 29 0.94 -6.46 -17.60
C GLU A 29 -0.15 -6.50 -18.69
N THR A 30 -0.19 -7.57 -19.48
CA THR A 30 -1.15 -7.71 -20.59
C THR A 30 -2.59 -7.86 -20.09
N TYR A 31 -2.80 -8.62 -19.01
CA TYR A 31 -4.14 -8.79 -18.42
C TYR A 31 -4.62 -7.51 -17.72
N SER A 32 -3.74 -6.87 -16.96
CA SER A 32 -4.06 -5.58 -16.30
C SER A 32 -4.36 -4.50 -17.34
N GLY A 33 -3.61 -4.48 -18.45
CA GLY A 33 -3.78 -3.56 -19.58
C GLY A 33 -4.69 -4.05 -20.70
N HIS A 34 -5.51 -5.10 -20.51
CA HIS A 34 -6.21 -5.77 -21.61
C HIS A 34 -7.13 -4.83 -22.40
N THR A 35 -7.76 -3.85 -21.74
CA THR A 35 -8.58 -2.83 -22.39
C THR A 35 -7.76 -1.99 -23.38
N ILE A 36 -6.53 -1.62 -23.01
CA ILE A 36 -5.61 -0.86 -23.87
C ILE A 36 -5.19 -1.72 -25.07
N VAL A 37 -4.78 -2.97 -24.82
CA VAL A 37 -4.37 -3.90 -25.88
C VAL A 37 -5.49 -4.08 -26.90
N LYS A 38 -6.74 -4.26 -26.43
CA LYS A 38 -7.94 -4.37 -27.28
C LYS A 38 -8.25 -3.07 -28.03
N THR A 39 -8.19 -1.93 -27.35
CA THR A 39 -8.51 -0.62 -27.95
C THR A 39 -7.55 -0.26 -29.07
N TYR A 40 -6.27 -0.61 -28.93
CA TYR A 40 -5.25 -0.37 -29.94
C TYR A 40 -5.04 -1.53 -30.93
N ASN A 41 -5.88 -2.57 -30.87
CA ASN A 41 -5.80 -3.78 -31.71
C ASN A 41 -4.39 -4.40 -31.75
N ARG A 42 -3.76 -4.54 -30.57
CA ARG A 42 -2.38 -5.05 -30.41
C ARG A 42 -2.29 -6.51 -30.01
N GLU A 43 -3.39 -7.27 -30.04
CA GLU A 43 -3.42 -8.65 -29.55
C GLU A 43 -2.41 -9.55 -30.27
N GLU A 44 -2.29 -9.45 -31.60
CA GLU A 44 -1.36 -10.27 -32.36
C GLU A 44 0.10 -10.00 -31.97
N ALA A 45 0.45 -8.73 -31.74
CA ALA A 45 1.79 -8.34 -31.30
C ALA A 45 2.11 -8.84 -29.88
N GLU A 46 1.14 -8.80 -28.96
CA GLU A 46 1.32 -9.33 -27.61
C GLU A 46 1.39 -10.87 -27.60
N ILE A 47 0.61 -11.54 -28.45
CA ILE A 47 0.70 -12.99 -28.65
C ILE A 47 2.09 -13.37 -29.21
N GLU A 48 2.61 -12.63 -30.19
CA GLU A 48 3.93 -12.89 -30.77
C GLU A 48 5.03 -12.78 -29.70
N LYS A 49 5.02 -11.71 -28.90
CA LYS A 49 5.94 -11.55 -27.76
C LYS A 49 5.81 -12.69 -26.75
N PHE A 50 4.58 -13.08 -26.40
CA PHE A 50 4.32 -14.18 -25.47
C PHE A 50 4.88 -15.50 -25.99
N VAL A 51 4.66 -15.80 -27.28
CA VAL A 51 5.21 -17.00 -27.93
C VAL A 51 6.74 -16.99 -27.91
N GLU A 52 7.37 -15.84 -28.17
CA GLU A 52 8.83 -15.70 -28.11
C GLU A 52 9.38 -15.98 -26.70
N GLN A 53 8.78 -15.40 -25.66
CA GLN A 53 9.20 -15.62 -24.27
C GLN A 53 8.92 -17.05 -23.81
N SER A 54 7.77 -17.60 -24.19
CA SER A 54 7.40 -18.99 -23.92
C SER A 54 8.39 -19.97 -24.57
N ALA A 55 8.85 -19.70 -25.79
CA ALA A 55 9.89 -20.50 -26.43
C ALA A 55 11.23 -20.47 -25.66
N LYS A 56 11.66 -19.30 -25.18
CA LYS A 56 12.87 -19.14 -24.35
C LYS A 56 12.74 -19.86 -23.00
N LEU A 57 11.56 -19.79 -22.38
CA LEU A 57 11.25 -20.53 -21.15
C LEU A 57 11.27 -22.04 -21.40
N ASN A 58 10.68 -22.50 -22.50
CA ASN A 58 10.65 -23.91 -22.87
C ASN A 58 12.07 -24.45 -23.10
N GLU A 59 12.93 -23.73 -23.83
CA GLU A 59 14.33 -24.13 -24.04
C GLU A 59 15.09 -24.26 -22.71
N SER A 60 14.90 -23.28 -21.81
CA SER A 60 15.54 -23.29 -20.49
C SER A 60 15.01 -24.42 -19.61
N SER A 61 13.70 -24.63 -19.62
CA SER A 61 13.01 -25.70 -18.89
C SER A 61 13.42 -27.07 -19.38
N TRP A 62 13.51 -27.27 -20.70
CA TRP A 62 13.96 -28.52 -21.28
C TRP A 62 15.39 -28.86 -20.85
N LYS A 63 16.31 -27.89 -20.89
CA LYS A 63 17.70 -28.10 -20.43
C LYS A 63 17.76 -28.44 -18.93
N ALA A 64 17.00 -27.73 -18.10
CA ALA A 64 16.93 -28.00 -16.67
C ALA A 64 16.34 -29.40 -16.38
N GLN A 65 15.26 -29.76 -17.07
CA GLN A 65 14.60 -31.05 -16.90
C GLN A 65 15.40 -32.21 -17.47
N PHE A 66 16.12 -32.03 -18.58
CA PHE A 66 17.02 -33.05 -19.10
C PHE A 66 18.15 -33.38 -18.11
N LEU A 67 18.78 -32.34 -17.54
CA LEU A 67 19.83 -32.51 -16.53
C LEU A 67 19.31 -33.16 -15.24
N THR A 68 18.07 -32.91 -14.87
CA THR A 68 17.43 -33.53 -13.71
C THR A 68 17.01 -34.97 -14.00
N GLY A 69 16.40 -35.19 -15.16
CA GLY A 69 15.94 -36.48 -15.64
C GLY A 69 17.07 -37.49 -15.81
N ILE A 70 18.27 -37.06 -16.19
CA ILE A 70 19.44 -37.96 -16.29
C ILE A 70 20.04 -38.34 -14.92
N MET A 71 19.76 -37.59 -13.84
CA MET A 71 20.30 -37.92 -12.52
C MET A 71 19.78 -39.27 -12.01
N MET A 72 18.49 -39.58 -12.17
CA MET A 72 17.90 -40.84 -11.69
C MET A 72 18.47 -42.09 -12.40
N PRO A 73 18.60 -42.12 -13.74
CA PRO A 73 19.32 -43.16 -14.45
C PRO A 73 20.78 -43.29 -14.03
N LEU A 74 21.50 -42.18 -13.82
CA LEU A 74 22.91 -42.22 -13.39
C LEU A 74 23.07 -42.82 -11.99
N VAL A 75 22.18 -42.46 -11.05
CA VAL A 75 22.15 -43.05 -9.70
C VAL A 75 21.81 -44.54 -9.77
N SER A 76 20.84 -44.92 -10.60
CA SER A 76 20.46 -46.33 -10.80
C SER A 76 21.59 -47.13 -11.43
N PHE A 77 22.28 -46.58 -12.43
CA PHE A 77 23.43 -47.20 -13.07
C PHE A 77 24.59 -47.40 -12.09
N ALA A 78 24.88 -46.41 -11.24
CA ALA A 78 25.88 -46.55 -10.19
C ALA A 78 25.50 -47.63 -9.16
N ARG A 79 24.21 -47.71 -8.79
CA ARG A 79 23.68 -48.78 -7.92
C ARG A 79 23.84 -50.15 -8.59
N ASP A 80 23.51 -50.28 -9.86
CA ASP A 80 23.56 -51.54 -10.60
C ASP A 80 25.02 -52.01 -10.80
N LEU A 81 25.97 -51.08 -10.99
CA LEU A 81 27.41 -51.40 -10.93
C LEU A 81 27.83 -51.91 -9.56
N GLY A 82 27.34 -51.30 -8.48
CA GLY A 82 27.57 -51.78 -7.12
C GLY A 82 27.00 -53.19 -6.90
N TYR A 83 25.78 -53.43 -7.38
CA TYR A 83 25.14 -54.76 -7.36
C TYR A 83 25.97 -55.80 -8.13
N PHE A 84 26.42 -55.44 -9.33
CA PHE A 84 27.25 -56.32 -10.17
C PHE A 84 28.59 -56.65 -9.50
N GLY A 85 29.25 -55.66 -8.88
CA GLY A 85 30.48 -55.86 -8.13
C GLY A 85 30.30 -56.82 -6.95
N VAL A 86 29.23 -56.64 -6.16
CA VAL A 86 28.89 -57.55 -5.04
C VAL A 86 28.56 -58.96 -5.56
N ALA A 87 27.84 -59.07 -6.67
CA ALA A 87 27.50 -60.37 -7.25
C ALA A 87 28.73 -61.14 -7.74
N ILE A 88 29.71 -60.47 -8.37
CA ILE A 88 30.96 -61.10 -8.81
C ILE A 88 31.82 -61.52 -7.62
N VAL A 89 32.12 -60.58 -6.72
CA VAL A 89 33.00 -60.85 -5.57
C VAL A 89 32.36 -61.87 -4.63
N GLY A 90 31.07 -61.73 -4.37
CA GLY A 90 30.29 -62.68 -3.58
C GLY A 90 30.20 -64.05 -4.25
N GLY A 91 29.99 -64.11 -5.57
CA GLY A 91 29.97 -65.36 -6.34
C GLY A 91 31.29 -66.11 -6.29
N ILE A 92 32.42 -65.42 -6.45
CA ILE A 92 33.76 -65.99 -6.30
C ILE A 92 33.99 -66.48 -4.85
N GLY A 93 33.56 -65.70 -3.85
CA GLY A 93 33.66 -66.07 -2.44
C GLY A 93 32.84 -67.32 -2.08
N VAL A 94 31.64 -67.46 -2.64
CA VAL A 94 30.80 -68.66 -2.47
C VAL A 94 31.43 -69.86 -3.16
N ALA A 95 31.95 -69.69 -4.39
CA ALA A 95 32.62 -70.76 -5.13
C ALA A 95 33.88 -71.29 -4.42
N ASN A 96 34.61 -70.40 -3.74
CA ASN A 96 35.80 -70.75 -2.95
C ASN A 96 35.48 -71.18 -1.51
N GLY A 97 34.20 -71.22 -1.11
CA GLY A 97 33.77 -71.62 0.23
C GLY A 97 34.08 -70.62 1.35
N THR A 98 34.47 -69.39 1.02
CA THR A 98 34.85 -68.35 2.01
C THR A 98 33.66 -67.54 2.49
N VAL A 99 32.54 -67.53 1.76
CA VAL A 99 31.31 -66.78 2.09
C VAL A 99 30.08 -67.66 1.84
N SER A 100 29.06 -67.55 2.69
CA SER A 100 27.78 -68.26 2.47
C SER A 100 26.90 -67.53 1.44
N LEU A 101 26.08 -68.28 0.70
CA LEU A 101 25.13 -67.69 -0.26
C LEU A 101 24.17 -66.70 0.42
N GLY A 102 23.72 -67.01 1.65
CA GLY A 102 22.86 -66.14 2.44
C GLY A 102 23.50 -64.78 2.76
N ASN A 103 24.81 -64.75 3.02
CA ASN A 103 25.52 -63.50 3.29
C ASN A 103 25.60 -62.61 2.04
N VAL A 104 25.79 -63.19 0.86
CA VAL A 104 25.80 -62.42 -0.41
C VAL A 104 24.41 -61.82 -0.67
N GLN A 105 23.34 -62.59 -0.47
CA GLN A 105 21.97 -62.11 -0.61
C GLN A 105 21.65 -60.99 0.39
N ALA A 106 22.04 -61.13 1.66
CA ALA A 106 21.85 -60.12 2.68
C ALA A 106 22.60 -58.82 2.34
N PHE A 107 23.84 -58.92 1.86
CA PHE A 107 24.65 -57.76 1.50
C PHE A 107 24.04 -56.96 0.33
N ILE A 108 23.52 -57.66 -0.68
CA ILE A 108 22.77 -57.04 -1.79
C ILE A 108 21.56 -56.25 -1.27
N GLN A 109 20.81 -56.81 -0.32
CA GLN A 109 19.67 -56.11 0.29
C GLN A 109 20.12 -54.86 1.07
N TYR A 110 21.23 -54.93 1.81
CA TYR A 110 21.78 -53.78 2.54
C TYR A 110 22.24 -52.66 1.62
N VAL A 111 22.82 -52.94 0.46
CA VAL A 111 23.19 -51.92 -0.54
C VAL A 111 21.96 -51.15 -1.02
N ASN A 112 20.85 -51.84 -1.26
CA ASN A 112 19.59 -51.22 -1.66
C ASN A 112 18.98 -50.40 -0.52
N GLN A 113 18.99 -50.93 0.70
CA GLN A 113 18.46 -50.25 1.89
C GLN A 113 19.26 -49.00 2.24
N PHE A 114 20.59 -49.02 2.08
CA PHE A 114 21.46 -47.87 2.34
C PHE A 114 21.27 -46.73 1.32
N SER A 115 20.95 -47.07 0.07
CA SER A 115 20.78 -46.07 -1.00
C SER A 115 19.55 -45.17 -0.81
N GLN A 116 18.51 -45.63 -0.08
CA GLN A 116 17.27 -44.87 0.10
C GLN A 116 17.42 -43.70 1.10
N PRO A 117 17.96 -43.88 2.32
CA PRO A 117 18.25 -42.78 3.23
C PRO A 117 19.19 -41.73 2.64
N VAL A 118 20.21 -42.14 1.86
CA VAL A 118 21.11 -41.19 1.19
C VAL A 118 20.36 -40.27 0.24
N ARG A 119 19.39 -40.79 -0.52
CA ARG A 119 18.52 -39.95 -1.37
C ARG A 119 17.62 -39.02 -0.55
N GLN A 120 17.06 -39.52 0.55
CA GLN A 120 16.22 -38.70 1.44
C GLN A 120 17.02 -37.54 2.04
N LEU A 121 18.24 -37.79 2.52
CA LEU A 121 19.14 -36.75 3.03
C LEU A 121 19.49 -35.71 1.96
N ALA A 122 19.76 -36.15 0.72
CA ALA A 122 20.05 -35.24 -0.39
C ALA A 122 18.85 -34.33 -0.73
N ASN A 123 17.62 -34.86 -0.70
CA ASN A 123 16.42 -34.06 -0.92
C ASN A 123 16.16 -33.10 0.24
N LEU A 124 16.37 -33.54 1.48
CA LEU A 124 16.16 -32.74 2.69
C LEU A 124 17.12 -31.55 2.74
N ALA A 125 18.34 -31.67 2.20
CA ALA A 125 19.28 -30.56 2.09
C ALA A 125 18.72 -29.38 1.24
N ASN A 126 18.04 -29.68 0.13
CA ASN A 126 17.40 -28.63 -0.68
C ASN A 126 16.23 -27.98 0.07
N THR A 127 15.40 -28.77 0.76
CA THR A 127 14.30 -28.24 1.57
C THR A 127 14.83 -27.34 2.67
N ILE A 128 15.88 -27.75 3.39
CA ILE A 128 16.51 -26.91 4.42
C ILE A 128 16.96 -25.58 3.83
N GLN A 129 17.60 -25.55 2.66
CA GLN A 129 18.04 -24.29 2.05
C GLN A 129 16.87 -23.35 1.73
N VAL A 130 15.78 -23.87 1.17
CA VAL A 130 14.58 -23.07 0.87
C VAL A 130 13.90 -22.59 2.16
N THR A 131 13.86 -23.43 3.19
CA THR A 131 13.33 -23.07 4.50
C THR A 131 14.15 -21.96 5.14
N ILE A 132 15.49 -22.07 5.15
CA ILE A 132 16.38 -21.02 5.69
C ILE A 132 16.12 -19.68 4.97
N ALA A 133 16.13 -19.67 3.64
CA ALA A 133 15.87 -18.43 2.88
C ALA A 133 14.46 -17.86 3.11
N SER A 134 13.48 -18.71 3.44
CA SER A 134 12.12 -18.26 3.77
C SER A 134 12.03 -17.73 5.19
N CYS A 135 12.72 -18.36 6.13
CA CYS A 135 12.86 -17.87 7.50
C CYS A 135 13.58 -16.52 7.53
N GLU A 136 14.65 -16.32 6.75
CA GLU A 136 15.34 -15.03 6.64
C GLU A 136 14.38 -13.89 6.29
N ARG A 137 13.52 -14.06 5.27
CA ARG A 137 12.50 -13.05 4.90
C ARG A 137 11.44 -12.81 5.98
N VAL A 138 11.06 -13.84 6.72
CA VAL A 138 10.10 -13.70 7.84
C VAL A 138 10.74 -12.95 8.99
N PHE A 139 11.98 -13.30 9.35
CA PHE A 139 12.71 -12.63 10.42
C PHE A 139 13.08 -11.19 10.06
N GLU A 140 13.39 -10.90 8.79
CA GLU A 140 13.58 -9.53 8.30
C GLU A 140 12.36 -8.64 8.62
N VAL A 141 11.13 -9.14 8.45
CA VAL A 141 9.91 -8.39 8.79
C VAL A 141 9.66 -8.33 10.31
N LEU A 142 9.95 -9.41 11.04
CA LEU A 142 9.72 -9.47 12.49
C LEU A 142 10.74 -8.65 13.30
N ASP A 143 11.96 -8.51 12.78
CA ASP A 143 13.06 -7.80 13.41
C ASP A 143 13.09 -6.30 13.02
N GLU A 144 12.21 -5.86 12.12
CA GLU A 144 12.10 -4.44 11.74
C GLU A 144 11.65 -3.60 12.94
N GLU A 145 12.42 -2.56 13.26
CA GLU A 145 12.09 -1.68 14.39
C GLU A 145 10.85 -0.84 14.05
N PRO A 146 9.87 -0.70 14.97
CA PRO A 146 8.80 0.27 14.78
C PRO A 146 9.37 1.69 14.73
N MET A 147 8.66 2.62 14.10
CA MET A 147 9.06 4.02 14.06
C MET A 147 9.31 4.55 15.48
N LYS A 148 10.55 4.97 15.73
CA LYS A 148 11.01 5.49 17.03
C LYS A 148 10.08 6.59 17.52
N GLU A 149 9.72 6.53 18.79
CA GLU A 149 9.07 7.65 19.46
C GLU A 149 10.15 8.65 19.83
N THR A 150 10.23 9.73 19.06
CA THR A 150 11.14 10.84 19.33
C THR A 150 10.42 11.79 20.28
N GLU A 151 11.02 12.12 21.43
CA GLU A 151 10.56 13.24 22.27
C GLU A 151 11.17 14.55 21.73
N SER A 152 10.41 15.64 21.80
CA SER A 152 10.88 16.94 21.29
C SER A 152 11.92 17.57 22.23
N GLY A 153 11.79 17.32 23.55
CA GLY A 153 12.54 18.02 24.59
C GLY A 153 12.17 19.51 24.74
N LEU A 154 11.13 19.98 24.06
CA LEU A 154 10.63 21.35 24.11
C LEU A 154 9.60 21.51 25.22
N ALA A 155 9.64 22.65 25.91
CA ALA A 155 8.60 22.97 26.87
C ALA A 155 7.29 23.30 26.13
N PRO A 156 6.12 22.93 26.70
CA PRO A 156 4.83 23.41 26.22
C PRO A 156 4.78 24.94 26.20
N LYS A 157 4.19 25.52 25.16
CA LYS A 157 3.87 26.94 25.11
C LYS A 157 2.56 27.18 25.86
N GLU A 158 2.65 27.76 27.05
CA GLU A 158 1.47 28.17 27.81
C GLU A 158 0.77 29.37 27.15
N ASN A 159 -0.57 29.36 27.11
CA ASN A 159 -1.42 30.43 26.57
C ASN A 159 -1.20 30.75 25.08
N THR A 160 -1.03 29.73 24.25
CA THR A 160 -1.07 29.93 22.79
C THR A 160 -2.50 30.23 22.32
N ASP A 161 -2.64 31.14 21.36
CA ASP A 161 -3.92 31.39 20.67
C ASP A 161 -4.12 30.45 19.47
N TYR A 162 -3.15 29.56 19.21
CA TYR A 162 -3.12 28.68 18.03
C TYR A 162 -3.50 27.25 18.37
N LYS A 163 -4.43 26.69 17.59
CA LYS A 163 -4.79 25.27 17.61
C LYS A 163 -3.65 24.43 17.06
N ILE A 164 -3.05 24.87 15.94
CA ILE A 164 -1.89 24.22 15.31
C ILE A 164 -0.85 25.27 14.94
N GLU A 165 0.42 24.96 15.19
CA GLU A 165 1.56 25.82 14.89
C GLU A 165 2.71 24.98 14.31
N PHE A 166 3.18 25.36 13.12
CA PHE A 166 4.42 24.87 12.52
C PHE A 166 5.48 25.95 12.69
N GLU A 167 6.61 25.59 13.30
CA GLU A 167 7.74 26.49 13.53
C GLU A 167 9.01 25.91 12.91
N ASN A 168 9.53 26.58 11.88
CA ASN A 168 10.77 26.25 11.18
C ASN A 168 10.89 24.76 10.83
N VAL A 169 9.80 24.18 10.31
CA VAL A 169 9.72 22.74 10.08
C VAL A 169 10.60 22.34 8.91
N GLU A 170 11.49 21.39 9.19
CA GLU A 170 12.36 20.72 8.21
C GLU A 170 11.95 19.25 8.09
N PHE A 171 11.69 18.81 6.86
CA PHE A 171 11.25 17.44 6.62
C PHE A 171 11.67 16.90 5.25
N GLY A 172 11.96 15.61 5.16
CA GLY A 172 12.17 14.88 3.91
C GLY A 172 12.12 13.36 4.14
N TYR A 173 11.58 12.60 3.17
CA TYR A 173 11.35 11.15 3.32
C TYR A 173 12.63 10.31 3.36
N GLY A 174 13.66 10.70 2.60
CA GLY A 174 14.99 10.06 2.62
C GLY A 174 15.99 10.89 3.42
N GLU A 175 17.15 10.35 3.77
CA GLU A 175 18.16 11.08 4.56
C GLU A 175 18.77 12.29 3.84
N ASP A 176 18.89 12.21 2.51
CA ASP A 176 19.74 13.13 1.73
C ASP A 176 19.04 14.38 1.18
N GLU A 177 17.70 14.42 1.11
CA GLU A 177 16.96 15.54 0.51
C GLU A 177 15.78 15.97 1.39
N LEU A 178 15.80 17.23 1.80
CA LEU A 178 14.68 17.89 2.48
C LEU A 178 13.67 18.36 1.45
N LEU A 179 12.41 17.98 1.66
CA LEU A 179 11.26 18.52 0.94
C LEU A 179 10.85 19.88 1.53
N MET A 180 10.77 19.97 2.86
CA MET A 180 10.45 21.20 3.58
C MET A 180 11.72 21.70 4.26
N THR A 181 12.02 22.99 4.12
CA THR A 181 13.27 23.57 4.66
C THR A 181 13.05 24.66 5.69
N ASP A 182 11.92 25.37 5.64
CA ASP A 182 11.56 26.38 6.64
C ASP A 182 10.04 26.60 6.66
N PHE A 183 9.28 25.52 6.85
CA PHE A 183 7.82 25.59 6.81
C PHE A 183 7.28 26.21 8.12
N ASN A 184 6.54 27.32 7.99
CA ASN A 184 5.94 28.05 9.10
C ASN A 184 4.44 28.30 8.84
N LEU A 185 3.60 27.99 9.82
CA LEU A 185 2.15 28.16 9.71
C LEU A 185 1.52 28.28 11.10
N THR A 186 0.58 29.21 11.25
CA THR A 186 -0.22 29.35 12.47
C THR A 186 -1.70 29.24 12.12
N VAL A 187 -2.44 28.44 12.90
CA VAL A 187 -3.87 28.16 12.69
C VAL A 187 -4.62 28.34 14.00
N LYS A 188 -5.67 29.16 13.98
CA LYS A 188 -6.54 29.39 15.14
C LYS A 188 -7.65 28.35 15.23
N GLU A 189 -8.27 28.27 16.40
CA GLU A 189 -9.45 27.44 16.60
C GLU A 189 -10.60 27.90 15.69
N GLY A 190 -11.23 26.96 14.99
CA GLY A 190 -12.33 27.20 14.05
C GLY A 190 -11.92 27.76 12.68
N GLU A 191 -10.62 28.00 12.44
CA GLU A 191 -10.13 28.55 11.16
C GLU A 191 -10.14 27.49 10.05
N MET A 192 -10.67 27.84 8.87
CA MET A 192 -10.59 27.04 7.65
C MET A 192 -9.35 27.42 6.83
N ILE A 193 -8.44 26.45 6.67
CA ILE A 193 -7.21 26.58 5.92
C ILE A 193 -7.32 25.88 4.56
N ALA A 194 -7.29 26.63 3.46
CA ALA A 194 -7.20 26.05 2.12
C ALA A 194 -5.73 25.83 1.72
N VAL A 195 -5.39 24.61 1.31
CA VAL A 195 -4.04 24.22 0.89
C VAL A 195 -3.99 24.11 -0.63
N VAL A 196 -3.26 25.01 -1.28
CA VAL A 196 -3.23 25.17 -2.73
C VAL A 196 -1.81 25.01 -3.27
N GLY A 197 -1.64 24.45 -4.47
CA GLY A 197 -0.34 24.33 -5.12
C GLY A 197 -0.29 23.23 -6.19
N PRO A 198 0.74 23.18 -7.03
CA PRO A 198 0.88 22.16 -8.07
C PRO A 198 1.01 20.74 -7.51
N THR A 199 0.84 19.73 -8.36
CA THR A 199 1.16 18.34 -8.01
C THR A 199 2.63 18.23 -7.62
N GLY A 200 2.92 17.57 -6.50
CA GLY A 200 4.29 17.48 -5.96
C GLY A 200 4.73 18.65 -5.09
N ALA A 201 3.88 19.66 -4.85
CA ALA A 201 4.20 20.80 -4.00
C ALA A 201 4.37 20.50 -2.50
N GLY A 202 4.07 19.27 -2.04
CA GLY A 202 4.17 18.87 -0.62
C GLY A 202 2.86 18.86 0.16
N LYS A 203 1.69 19.05 -0.48
CA LYS A 203 0.37 19.06 0.17
C LYS A 203 0.06 17.77 0.95
N SER A 204 0.27 16.60 0.32
CA SER A 204 0.08 15.31 1.00
C SER A 204 1.10 15.09 2.13
N THR A 205 2.29 15.68 2.02
CA THR A 205 3.27 15.66 3.10
C THR A 205 2.81 16.47 4.30
N LEU A 206 2.19 17.65 4.09
CA LEU A 206 1.58 18.42 5.16
C LEU A 206 0.54 17.60 5.93
N ILE A 207 -0.34 16.89 5.20
CA ILE A 207 -1.32 15.97 5.80
C ILE A 207 -0.63 14.88 6.64
N ASN A 208 0.39 14.23 6.07
CA ASN A 208 1.13 13.17 6.75
C ASN A 208 1.81 13.65 8.04
N LEU A 209 2.25 14.90 8.08
CA LEU A 209 2.86 15.51 9.26
C LEU A 209 1.81 15.90 10.31
N LEU A 210 0.63 16.39 9.92
CA LEU A 210 -0.49 16.66 10.82
C LEU A 210 -0.94 15.38 11.56
N GLU A 211 -1.09 14.26 10.83
CA GLU A 211 -1.46 12.95 11.37
C GLU A 211 -0.31 12.22 12.10
N ARG A 212 0.87 12.86 12.16
CA ARG A 212 2.12 12.31 12.70
C ARG A 212 2.39 10.90 12.18
N PHE A 213 2.21 10.68 10.86
CA PHE A 213 2.71 9.47 10.19
C PHE A 213 4.23 9.49 10.08
N TYR A 214 4.82 10.69 10.06
CA TYR A 214 6.26 10.90 10.15
C TYR A 214 6.54 11.99 11.19
N ASP A 215 7.69 11.87 11.86
CA ASP A 215 8.21 12.94 12.71
C ASP A 215 9.04 13.92 11.86
N VAL A 216 9.06 15.20 12.26
CA VAL A 216 9.90 16.23 11.62
C VAL A 216 11.38 16.01 11.92
N LYS A 217 12.26 16.39 10.98
CA LYS A 217 13.72 16.30 11.17
C LYS A 217 14.28 17.52 11.90
N GLY A 218 13.65 18.68 11.71
CA GLY A 218 13.97 19.94 12.36
C GLY A 218 12.70 20.77 12.60
N GLY A 219 12.80 21.75 13.49
CA GLY A 219 11.65 22.56 13.92
C GLY A 219 10.69 21.81 14.85
N SER A 220 9.46 22.31 14.93
CA SER A 220 8.38 21.74 15.74
C SER A 220 7.00 21.91 15.10
N ILE A 221 6.15 20.92 15.29
CA ILE A 221 4.71 21.02 15.04
C ILE A 221 4.03 20.93 16.40
N ARG A 222 3.24 21.93 16.76
CA ARG A 222 2.54 22.01 18.05
C ARG A 222 1.04 21.94 17.86
N TYR A 223 0.38 21.17 18.71
CA TYR A 223 -1.07 21.18 18.89
C TYR A 223 -1.37 21.77 20.28
N GLU A 224 -2.11 22.88 20.32
CA GLU A 224 -2.39 23.66 21.54
C GLU A 224 -1.13 23.96 22.39
N GLY A 225 -0.01 24.21 21.71
CA GLY A 225 1.26 24.60 22.34
C GLY A 225 2.18 23.45 22.76
N ILE A 226 1.69 22.20 22.72
CA ILE A 226 2.47 20.99 22.99
C ILE A 226 3.00 20.43 21.66
N ASP A 227 4.29 20.10 21.57
CA ASP A 227 4.85 19.48 20.37
C ASP A 227 4.20 18.11 20.12
N THR A 228 3.83 17.81 18.88
CA THR A 228 3.15 16.56 18.52
C THR A 228 3.99 15.33 18.84
N ARG A 229 5.32 15.49 18.93
CA ARG A 229 6.26 14.45 19.37
C ARG A 229 6.05 14.00 20.81
N ASP A 230 5.60 14.91 21.67
CA ASP A 230 5.38 14.68 23.10
C ASP A 230 3.94 14.23 23.41
N ILE A 231 3.10 14.03 22.38
CA ILE A 231 1.74 13.51 22.50
C ILE A 231 1.71 12.10 21.92
N GLU A 232 1.19 11.12 22.66
CA GLU A 232 0.98 9.75 22.12
C GLU A 232 0.17 9.80 20.83
N ARG A 233 0.59 9.04 19.80
CA ARG A 233 -0.03 9.08 18.46
C ARG A 233 -1.54 8.83 18.50
N ASP A 234 -2.00 7.89 19.31
CA ASP A 234 -3.43 7.56 19.42
C ASP A 234 -4.23 8.72 20.03
N LYS A 235 -3.65 9.41 21.03
CA LYS A 235 -4.26 10.60 21.62
C LYS A 235 -4.29 11.76 20.64
N LEU A 236 -3.20 12.00 19.91
CA LEU A 236 -3.15 13.03 18.88
C LEU A 236 -4.20 12.73 17.81
N ARG A 237 -4.20 11.53 17.22
CA ARG A 237 -5.14 11.14 16.15
C ARG A 237 -6.59 11.12 16.59
N SER A 238 -6.89 10.93 17.88
CA SER A 238 -8.27 11.09 18.40
C SER A 238 -8.81 12.53 18.29
N LYS A 239 -7.94 13.51 18.01
CA LYS A 239 -8.30 14.92 17.79
C LYS A 239 -8.47 15.26 16.31
N PHE A 240 -8.08 14.36 15.43
CA PHE A 240 -8.06 14.57 13.99
C PHE A 240 -9.00 13.58 13.29
N SER A 241 -9.58 14.00 12.18
CA SER A 241 -10.18 13.05 11.24
C SER A 241 -9.82 13.46 9.83
N MET A 242 -9.62 12.46 8.98
CA MET A 242 -9.26 12.65 7.59
C MET A 242 -10.33 12.07 6.66
N VAL A 243 -10.73 12.86 5.66
CA VAL A 243 -11.58 12.42 4.55
C VAL A 243 -10.77 12.58 3.27
N LEU A 244 -10.27 11.46 2.76
CA LEU A 244 -9.48 11.40 1.53
C LEU A 244 -10.36 11.36 0.28
N GLN A 245 -9.80 11.78 -0.85
CA GLN A 245 -10.39 11.61 -2.18
C GLN A 245 -10.67 10.13 -2.50
N ASP A 246 -9.67 9.27 -2.33
CA ASP A 246 -9.79 7.83 -2.55
C ASP A 246 -10.31 7.16 -1.28
N THR A 247 -11.64 7.05 -1.20
CA THR A 247 -12.32 6.48 -0.04
C THR A 247 -12.06 4.98 0.08
N TRP A 248 -11.59 4.53 1.23
CA TRP A 248 -11.40 3.11 1.55
C TRP A 248 -12.46 2.62 2.55
N LEU A 249 -13.13 1.51 2.21
CA LEU A 249 -14.07 0.82 3.08
C LEU A 249 -13.56 -0.60 3.34
N PHE A 250 -13.79 -1.09 4.55
CA PHE A 250 -13.41 -2.44 4.93
C PHE A 250 -14.47 -3.43 4.47
N ASN A 251 -14.05 -4.66 4.18
CA ASN A 251 -14.97 -5.77 4.03
C ASN A 251 -15.76 -5.98 5.32
N GLY A 252 -17.09 -5.95 5.23
CA GLY A 252 -17.99 -5.93 6.38
C GLY A 252 -19.28 -5.19 6.07
N THR A 253 -20.16 -5.08 7.04
CA THR A 253 -21.44 -4.36 6.90
C THR A 253 -21.23 -2.84 6.81
N ILE A 254 -22.23 -2.13 6.28
CA ILE A 254 -22.24 -0.66 6.34
C ILE A 254 -22.22 -0.20 7.81
N TRP A 255 -22.92 -0.90 8.69
CA TRP A 255 -22.89 -0.65 10.14
C TRP A 255 -21.47 -0.68 10.71
N GLU A 256 -20.73 -1.77 10.48
CA GLU A 256 -19.33 -1.91 10.95
C GLU A 256 -18.43 -0.84 10.35
N ASN A 257 -18.64 -0.50 9.08
CA ASN A 257 -17.90 0.56 8.44
C ASN A 257 -18.18 1.93 9.08
N LEU A 258 -19.42 2.25 9.45
CA LEU A 258 -19.74 3.50 10.16
C LEU A 258 -19.16 3.51 11.57
N LYS A 259 -19.34 2.41 12.32
CA LYS A 259 -18.79 2.21 13.68
C LYS A 259 -17.29 2.44 13.74
N TYR A 260 -16.56 2.14 12.66
CA TYR A 260 -15.11 2.35 12.56
C TYR A 260 -14.66 3.80 12.80
N GLY A 261 -15.56 4.79 12.61
CA GLY A 261 -15.26 6.19 12.90
C GLY A 261 -15.23 6.52 14.40
N SER A 262 -15.76 5.67 15.27
CA SER A 262 -15.84 5.96 16.71
C SER A 262 -14.51 5.71 17.42
N HIS A 263 -14.18 6.59 18.38
CA HIS A 263 -13.11 6.38 19.35
C HIS A 263 -13.53 5.48 20.52
N GLU A 264 -14.82 5.15 20.62
CA GLU A 264 -15.35 4.25 21.63
C GLU A 264 -15.49 2.82 21.09
N GLU A 265 -15.24 1.83 21.94
CA GLU A 265 -15.37 0.42 21.53
C GLU A 265 -16.85 0.07 21.19
N ASN A 266 -17.80 0.74 21.84
CA ASN A 266 -19.24 0.56 21.63
C ASN A 266 -19.98 1.92 21.64
N PRO A 267 -19.93 2.68 20.53
CA PRO A 267 -20.76 3.87 20.36
C PRO A 267 -22.25 3.52 20.43
N SER A 268 -23.07 4.50 20.81
CA SER A 268 -24.53 4.33 20.81
C SER A 268 -25.04 4.07 19.39
N GLU A 269 -26.11 3.29 19.29
CA GLU A 269 -26.86 3.13 18.03
C GLU A 269 -27.37 4.49 17.54
N GLU A 270 -27.76 5.37 18.47
CA GLU A 270 -28.24 6.72 18.19
C GLU A 270 -27.14 7.57 17.52
N ASP A 271 -25.92 7.58 18.07
CA ASP A 271 -24.80 8.35 17.51
C ASP A 271 -24.45 7.92 16.08
N ILE A 272 -24.45 6.59 15.82
CA ILE A 272 -24.19 6.06 14.47
C ILE A 272 -25.28 6.51 13.49
N LEU A 273 -26.55 6.47 13.91
CA LEU A 273 -27.66 6.89 13.06
C LEU A 273 -27.65 8.41 12.83
N GLU A 274 -27.37 9.21 13.85
CA GLU A 274 -27.23 10.66 13.72
C GLU A 274 -26.10 11.03 12.76
N ALA A 275 -24.95 10.38 12.86
CA ALA A 275 -23.83 10.57 11.94
C ALA A 275 -24.20 10.17 10.51
N ALA A 276 -24.92 9.06 10.34
CA ALA A 276 -25.40 8.59 9.04
C ALA A 276 -26.43 9.55 8.43
N GLU A 277 -27.31 10.15 9.22
CA GLU A 277 -28.28 11.16 8.77
C GLU A 277 -27.60 12.48 8.41
N ALA A 278 -26.66 12.96 9.25
CA ALA A 278 -25.89 14.17 9.01
C ALA A 278 -25.10 14.10 7.69
N ALA A 279 -24.59 12.91 7.35
CA ALA A 279 -23.87 12.63 6.11
C ALA A 279 -24.75 12.15 4.96
N HIS A 280 -26.09 12.15 5.06
CA HIS A 280 -27.00 11.65 4.01
C HIS A 280 -26.79 10.17 3.61
N VAL A 281 -26.21 9.35 4.49
CA VAL A 281 -26.03 7.91 4.29
C VAL A 281 -27.34 7.16 4.53
N ASP A 282 -28.07 7.52 5.59
CA ASP A 282 -29.32 6.87 5.99
C ASP A 282 -30.33 6.72 4.82
N ASP A 283 -30.48 7.79 4.03
CA ASP A 283 -31.40 7.89 2.90
C ASP A 283 -31.24 6.78 1.84
N PHE A 284 -30.00 6.39 1.53
CA PHE A 284 -29.74 5.34 0.54
C PHE A 284 -29.62 3.97 1.18
N VAL A 285 -29.07 3.89 2.39
CA VAL A 285 -28.90 2.63 3.12
C VAL A 285 -30.24 1.99 3.40
N ARG A 286 -31.25 2.75 3.83
CA ARG A 286 -32.62 2.24 4.05
C ARG A 286 -33.31 1.72 2.78
N ARG A 287 -32.79 2.02 1.59
CA ARG A 287 -33.31 1.51 0.30
C ARG A 287 -32.62 0.24 -0.15
N LEU A 288 -31.52 -0.16 0.49
CA LEU A 288 -30.84 -1.41 0.23
C LEU A 288 -31.66 -2.57 0.82
N PRO A 289 -31.64 -3.77 0.20
CA PRO A 289 -32.39 -4.93 0.69
C PRO A 289 -32.11 -5.28 2.15
N ASP A 290 -30.85 -5.17 2.57
CA ASP A 290 -30.38 -5.53 3.91
C ASP A 290 -30.10 -4.30 4.78
N GLY A 291 -30.47 -3.09 4.33
CA GLY A 291 -30.25 -1.88 5.11
C GLY A 291 -28.78 -1.69 5.52
N TYR A 292 -28.56 -1.38 6.80
CA TYR A 292 -27.23 -1.23 7.40
C TYR A 292 -26.42 -2.53 7.47
N ASP A 293 -27.08 -3.70 7.39
CA ASP A 293 -26.44 -5.01 7.38
C ASP A 293 -25.92 -5.40 5.98
N THR A 294 -26.08 -4.52 4.98
CA THR A 294 -25.53 -4.75 3.64
C THR A 294 -24.01 -4.92 3.72
N VAL A 295 -23.50 -6.07 3.29
CA VAL A 295 -22.07 -6.39 3.29
C VAL A 295 -21.37 -5.75 2.09
N LEU A 296 -20.35 -4.94 2.35
CA LEU A 296 -19.45 -4.34 1.37
C LEU A 296 -18.28 -5.28 1.09
N ASN A 297 -17.92 -5.45 -0.18
CA ASN A 297 -16.72 -6.18 -0.58
C ASN A 297 -15.49 -5.24 -0.63
N GLU A 298 -14.27 -5.79 -0.60
CA GLU A 298 -13.03 -4.99 -0.60
C GLU A 298 -12.91 -4.06 -1.81
N GLU A 299 -13.49 -4.44 -2.95
CA GLU A 299 -13.52 -3.62 -4.17
C GLU A 299 -14.65 -2.57 -4.17
N GLY A 300 -15.53 -2.57 -3.16
CA GLY A 300 -16.64 -1.62 -2.99
C GLY A 300 -17.57 -1.51 -4.21
N THR A 301 -17.69 -2.57 -5.01
CA THR A 301 -18.38 -2.57 -6.32
C THR A 301 -19.89 -2.57 -6.20
N ASN A 302 -20.42 -2.88 -5.02
CA ASN A 302 -21.86 -2.89 -4.74
C ASN A 302 -22.44 -1.53 -4.33
N ILE A 303 -21.61 -0.49 -4.20
CA ILE A 303 -22.04 0.90 -3.94
C ILE A 303 -21.28 1.88 -4.83
N SER A 304 -21.91 3.03 -5.13
CA SER A 304 -21.30 4.05 -5.99
C SER A 304 -20.15 4.76 -5.27
N GLN A 305 -19.23 5.37 -6.04
CA GLN A 305 -18.14 6.17 -5.48
C GLN A 305 -18.65 7.29 -4.56
N GLY A 306 -19.71 7.99 -4.97
CA GLY A 306 -20.30 9.03 -4.14
C GLY A 306 -20.91 8.49 -2.84
N GLN A 307 -21.53 7.30 -2.88
CA GLN A 307 -22.02 6.65 -1.65
C GLN A 307 -20.88 6.25 -0.71
N ARG A 308 -19.75 5.78 -1.25
CA ARG A 308 -18.55 5.51 -0.44
C ARG A 308 -18.03 6.78 0.25
N GLN A 309 -18.04 7.90 -0.47
CA GLN A 309 -17.65 9.19 0.09
C GLN A 309 -18.58 9.64 1.22
N LEU A 310 -19.90 9.49 1.06
CA LEU A 310 -20.86 9.79 2.13
C LEU A 310 -20.62 8.91 3.37
N ILE A 311 -20.32 7.61 3.21
CA ILE A 311 -19.97 6.72 4.33
C ILE A 311 -18.71 7.20 5.05
N THR A 312 -17.67 7.60 4.33
CA THR A 312 -16.44 8.14 4.93
C THR A 312 -16.70 9.46 5.66
N ILE A 313 -17.55 10.33 5.11
CA ILE A 313 -17.96 11.58 5.78
C ILE A 313 -18.75 11.27 7.06
N ALA A 314 -19.62 10.26 7.05
CA ALA A 314 -20.34 9.81 8.24
C ALA A 314 -19.41 9.31 9.35
N ARG A 315 -18.31 8.64 9.00
CA ARG A 315 -17.27 8.28 9.99
C ARG A 315 -16.66 9.51 10.65
N ALA A 316 -16.38 10.55 9.87
CA ALA A 316 -15.83 11.79 10.40
C ALA A 316 -16.84 12.54 11.29
N PHE A 317 -18.14 12.48 10.99
CA PHE A 317 -19.18 12.97 11.91
C PHE A 317 -19.19 12.18 13.23
N LEU A 318 -19.09 10.85 13.16
CA LEU A 318 -19.07 10.00 14.36
C LEU A 318 -17.79 10.18 15.20
N ALA A 319 -16.66 10.47 14.56
CA ALA A 319 -15.39 10.73 15.23
C ALA A 319 -15.40 12.05 16.01
N ASP A 320 -16.22 13.02 15.58
CA ASP A 320 -16.32 14.37 16.17
C ASP A 320 -14.95 15.04 16.43
N PRO A 321 -14.07 15.15 15.43
CA PRO A 321 -12.69 15.62 15.62
C PRO A 321 -12.61 17.13 15.87
N GLU A 322 -11.56 17.57 16.57
CA GLU A 322 -11.28 19.00 16.74
C GLU A 322 -10.63 19.62 15.49
N VAL A 323 -9.90 18.80 14.72
CA VAL A 323 -9.24 19.19 13.48
C VAL A 323 -9.67 18.25 12.36
N LEU A 324 -10.13 18.83 11.25
CA LEU A 324 -10.56 18.06 10.08
C LEU A 324 -9.58 18.23 8.91
N ILE A 325 -9.16 17.14 8.31
CA ILE A 325 -8.34 17.14 7.10
C ILE A 325 -9.18 16.60 5.94
N LEU A 326 -9.28 17.38 4.87
CA LEU A 326 -10.12 17.09 3.72
C LEU A 326 -9.28 17.15 2.45
N ASP A 327 -9.26 16.05 1.70
CA ASP A 327 -8.66 15.99 0.37
C ASP A 327 -9.77 15.99 -0.68
N GLU A 328 -10.15 17.19 -1.15
CA GLU A 328 -11.34 17.36 -1.96
C GLU A 328 -11.06 17.07 -3.44
N ALA A 329 -11.45 15.87 -3.91
CA ALA A 329 -11.85 15.72 -5.31
C ALA A 329 -13.12 14.88 -5.46
N THR A 330 -14.10 15.47 -6.12
CA THR A 330 -15.40 14.84 -6.46
C THR A 330 -15.43 14.35 -7.91
N SER A 331 -14.27 13.96 -8.46
CA SER A 331 -14.20 13.51 -9.84
C SER A 331 -14.92 12.16 -9.98
N SER A 332 -15.81 12.06 -10.97
CA SER A 332 -16.59 10.84 -11.29
C SER A 332 -17.78 10.50 -10.39
N VAL A 333 -18.35 11.49 -9.68
CA VAL A 333 -19.63 11.34 -8.93
C VAL A 333 -20.81 11.91 -9.73
N ASP A 334 -22.00 11.32 -9.60
CA ASP A 334 -23.21 11.88 -10.22
C ASP A 334 -23.64 13.19 -9.53
N THR A 335 -24.23 14.12 -10.28
CA THR A 335 -24.58 15.47 -9.80
C THR A 335 -25.48 15.47 -8.57
N ARG A 336 -26.37 14.47 -8.41
CA ARG A 336 -27.26 14.42 -7.25
C ARG A 336 -26.48 14.05 -6.00
N THR A 337 -25.64 13.03 -6.07
CA THR A 337 -24.80 12.60 -4.95
C THR A 337 -23.74 13.65 -4.61
N GLU A 338 -23.21 14.34 -5.62
CA GLU A 338 -22.27 15.44 -5.45
C GLU A 338 -22.86 16.58 -4.58
N ILE A 339 -24.13 16.95 -4.81
CA ILE A 339 -24.82 17.96 -3.97
C ILE A 339 -24.93 17.47 -2.51
N LEU A 340 -25.20 16.18 -2.30
CA LEU A 340 -25.29 15.62 -0.94
C LEU A 340 -23.93 15.64 -0.25
N ILE A 341 -22.86 15.27 -0.96
CA ILE A 341 -21.49 15.31 -0.45
C ILE A 341 -21.12 16.73 -0.04
N GLN A 342 -21.36 17.72 -0.91
CA GLN A 342 -21.05 19.13 -0.61
C GLN A 342 -21.82 19.66 0.62
N ARG A 343 -23.09 19.28 0.77
CA ARG A 343 -23.88 19.65 1.96
C ARG A 343 -23.36 18.99 3.23
N ALA A 344 -23.04 17.70 3.16
CA ALA A 344 -22.49 16.96 4.30
C ALA A 344 -21.13 17.53 4.71
N MET A 345 -20.26 17.85 3.74
CA MET A 345 -18.97 18.49 3.95
C MET A 345 -19.10 19.88 4.58
N GLY A 346 -19.99 20.72 4.05
CA GLY A 346 -20.24 22.05 4.60
C GLY A 346 -20.68 21.98 6.07
N LYS A 347 -21.58 21.07 6.41
CA LYS A 347 -21.98 20.82 7.81
C LYS A 347 -20.84 20.29 8.68
N LEU A 348 -20.03 19.37 8.14
CA LEU A 348 -18.92 18.77 8.88
C LEU A 348 -17.86 19.82 9.25
N LEU A 349 -17.69 20.83 8.40
CA LEU A 349 -16.76 21.95 8.57
C LEU A 349 -17.22 22.99 9.61
N GLU A 350 -18.50 23.06 9.94
CA GLU A 350 -19.02 24.07 10.87
C GLU A 350 -18.40 23.94 12.27
N ASN A 351 -17.86 25.05 12.79
CA ASN A 351 -17.23 25.14 14.12
C ASN A 351 -16.01 24.23 14.34
N ARG A 352 -15.30 23.84 13.28
CA ARG A 352 -14.07 23.03 13.39
C ARG A 352 -12.89 23.71 12.73
N THR A 353 -11.70 23.53 13.29
CA THR A 353 -10.47 23.85 12.57
C THR A 353 -10.31 22.87 11.42
N SER A 354 -10.03 23.36 10.21
CA SER A 354 -9.99 22.48 9.04
C SER A 354 -8.85 22.79 8.08
N PHE A 355 -8.30 21.75 7.47
CA PHE A 355 -7.33 21.81 6.39
C PHE A 355 -7.96 21.18 5.16
N VAL A 356 -8.18 21.99 4.13
CA VAL A 356 -8.84 21.55 2.91
C VAL A 356 -7.86 21.65 1.76
N VAL A 357 -7.40 20.51 1.25
CA VAL A 357 -6.69 20.44 -0.03
C VAL A 357 -7.75 20.62 -1.11
N ALA A 358 -7.89 21.87 -1.55
CA ALA A 358 -9.01 22.27 -2.37
C ALA A 358 -8.66 22.25 -3.86
N HIS A 359 -9.49 21.57 -4.65
CA HIS A 359 -9.50 21.69 -6.11
C HIS A 359 -10.67 22.53 -6.64
N ARG A 360 -11.59 22.94 -5.75
CA ARG A 360 -12.77 23.75 -6.07
C ARG A 360 -12.59 25.22 -5.72
N LEU A 361 -13.10 26.06 -6.60
CA LEU A 361 -13.07 27.51 -6.45
C LEU A 361 -13.80 28.00 -5.19
N SER A 362 -15.00 27.49 -4.94
CA SER A 362 -15.83 27.90 -3.80
C SER A 362 -15.12 27.64 -2.48
N THR A 363 -14.53 26.45 -2.33
CA THR A 363 -13.82 26.03 -1.12
C THR A 363 -12.57 26.88 -0.87
N ILE A 364 -11.82 27.21 -1.93
CA ILE A 364 -10.65 28.11 -1.83
C ILE A 364 -11.08 29.52 -1.44
N ARG A 365 -12.14 30.05 -2.07
CA ARG A 365 -12.59 31.43 -1.86
C ARG A 365 -13.17 31.65 -0.48
N ASP A 366 -13.90 30.67 0.03
CA ASP A 366 -14.63 30.77 1.30
C ASP A 366 -13.73 30.43 2.51
N ALA A 367 -12.45 30.08 2.31
CA ALA A 367 -11.49 29.79 3.37
C ALA A 367 -10.99 31.06 4.08
N ASP A 368 -10.84 30.98 5.41
CA ASP A 368 -10.33 32.08 6.24
C ASP A 368 -8.87 32.42 5.90
N LYS A 369 -8.07 31.38 5.59
CA LYS A 369 -6.67 31.52 5.21
C LYS A 369 -6.33 30.50 4.12
N ILE A 370 -5.63 30.96 3.10
CA ILE A 370 -5.11 30.15 2.00
C ILE A 370 -3.60 30.07 2.18
N ILE A 371 -3.06 28.86 2.11
CA ILE A 371 -1.62 28.62 2.01
C ILE A 371 -1.29 28.10 0.62
N VAL A 372 -0.36 28.78 -0.05
CA VAL A 372 0.14 28.37 -1.35
C VAL A 372 1.47 27.68 -1.16
N MET A 373 1.52 26.39 -1.47
CA MET A 373 2.72 25.57 -1.36
C MET A 373 3.40 25.42 -2.71
N ASN A 374 4.73 25.50 -2.72
CA ASN A 374 5.54 25.11 -3.86
C ASN A 374 6.88 24.57 -3.40
N HIS A 375 7.33 23.47 -4.01
CA HIS A 375 8.57 22.77 -3.62
C HIS A 375 8.70 22.48 -2.12
N GLY A 376 7.57 22.20 -1.44
CA GLY A 376 7.50 21.81 -0.03
C GLY A 376 7.28 22.95 0.95
N ASP A 377 7.66 24.18 0.63
CA ASP A 377 7.51 25.32 1.52
C ASP A 377 6.30 26.22 1.15
N VAL A 378 5.87 27.05 2.11
CA VAL A 378 4.82 28.06 1.88
C VAL A 378 5.42 29.25 1.15
N ILE A 379 4.91 29.57 -0.03
CA ILE A 379 5.35 30.72 -0.83
C ILE A 379 4.47 31.95 -0.63
N GLU A 380 3.17 31.76 -0.40
CA GLU A 380 2.20 32.84 -0.19
C GLU A 380 1.17 32.40 0.86
N THR A 381 0.69 33.37 1.66
CA THR A 381 -0.38 33.17 2.64
C THR A 381 -1.24 34.41 2.73
N GLY A 382 -2.56 34.22 2.86
CA GLY A 382 -3.53 35.31 2.95
C GLY A 382 -4.94 34.81 2.68
N ASN A 383 -5.93 35.70 2.67
CA ASN A 383 -7.26 35.34 2.15
C ASN A 383 -7.32 35.49 0.62
N HIS A 384 -8.43 35.08 0.00
CA HIS A 384 -8.61 35.14 -1.45
C HIS A 384 -8.41 36.53 -2.03
N GLU A 385 -9.00 37.57 -1.42
CA GLU A 385 -8.93 38.94 -1.91
C GLU A 385 -7.48 39.47 -1.85
N GLU A 386 -6.80 39.25 -0.72
CA GLU A 386 -5.40 39.65 -0.50
C GLU A 386 -4.44 39.01 -1.51
N LEU A 387 -4.61 37.71 -1.79
CA LEU A 387 -3.74 36.98 -2.71
C LEU A 387 -4.02 37.31 -4.18
N MET A 388 -5.26 37.63 -4.53
CA MET A 388 -5.60 38.12 -5.87
C MET A 388 -5.03 39.52 -6.12
N GLU A 389 -5.07 40.42 -5.12
CA GLU A 389 -4.49 41.77 -5.23
C GLU A 389 -2.96 41.76 -5.35
N GLN A 390 -2.29 40.74 -4.80
CA GLN A 390 -0.83 40.59 -4.90
C GLN A 390 -0.35 40.20 -6.30
N GLU A 391 -1.25 39.74 -7.19
CA GLU A 391 -0.92 39.24 -8.53
C GLU A 391 0.25 38.22 -8.51
N GLY A 392 0.29 37.39 -7.46
CA GLY A 392 1.33 36.40 -7.21
C GLY A 392 1.05 35.04 -7.85
N PHE A 393 1.76 34.02 -7.37
CA PHE A 393 1.61 32.63 -7.82
C PHE A 393 0.18 32.11 -7.60
N TYR A 394 -0.48 32.52 -6.52
CA TYR A 394 -1.91 32.23 -6.32
C TYR A 394 -2.77 32.74 -7.47
N ALA A 395 -2.61 34.01 -7.86
CA ALA A 395 -3.40 34.64 -8.91
C ALA A 395 -3.15 33.99 -10.27
N ASP A 396 -1.90 33.63 -10.58
CA ASP A 396 -1.54 32.88 -11.78
C ASP A 396 -2.21 31.51 -11.82
N LEU A 397 -2.13 30.75 -10.73
CA LEU A 397 -2.77 29.44 -10.61
C LEU A 397 -4.29 29.55 -10.74
N TYR A 398 -4.88 30.53 -10.04
CA TYR A 398 -6.30 30.84 -10.07
C TYR A 398 -6.76 31.13 -11.51
N ASN A 399 -6.07 32.03 -12.20
CA ASN A 399 -6.42 32.41 -13.57
C ASN A 399 -6.27 31.23 -14.54
N ALA A 400 -5.19 30.45 -14.42
CA ALA A 400 -4.97 29.28 -15.27
C ALA A 400 -6.04 28.18 -15.07
N GLN A 401 -6.50 27.97 -13.84
CA GLN A 401 -7.42 26.89 -13.51
C GLN A 401 -8.90 27.28 -13.68
N PHE A 402 -9.27 28.54 -13.41
CA PHE A 402 -10.68 28.94 -13.26
C PHE A 402 -11.19 29.99 -14.27
N GLN A 403 -10.34 30.79 -14.93
CA GLN A 403 -10.84 31.74 -15.96
C GLN A 403 -11.50 31.03 -17.17
N SER A 404 -11.12 29.79 -17.45
CA SER A 404 -11.75 28.99 -18.52
C SER A 404 -13.22 28.64 -18.25
N THR A 405 -13.69 28.76 -17.00
CA THR A 405 -15.08 28.45 -16.60
C THR A 405 -16.00 29.68 -16.71
N ASP A 406 -15.49 30.88 -16.43
CA ASP A 406 -16.28 32.13 -16.52
C ASP A 406 -16.54 32.57 -17.97
N GLU A 407 -15.60 32.35 -18.90
CA GLU A 407 -15.83 32.63 -20.33
C GLU A 407 -16.90 31.71 -20.95
N GLN A 408 -17.10 30.50 -20.41
CA GLN A 408 -18.16 29.59 -20.85
C GLN A 408 -19.54 29.99 -20.32
N LEU A 409 -19.62 30.64 -19.15
CA LEU A 409 -20.88 31.10 -18.56
C LEU A 409 -21.34 32.46 -19.11
N GLN A 410 -20.43 33.31 -19.59
CA GLN A 410 -20.77 34.58 -20.26
C GLN A 410 -21.03 34.44 -21.76
N GLY A 411 -20.78 33.25 -22.33
CA GLY A 411 -20.94 32.94 -23.76
C GLY A 411 -22.28 32.31 -24.17
N VAL A 412 -23.31 32.31 -23.32
CA VAL A 412 -24.66 31.77 -23.62
C VAL A 412 -25.73 32.85 -23.63
#